data_AF-A0A2E2Y266-F1
#
_entry.id   AF-A0A2E2Y266-F1
#
_cell.length_a   1.000
_cell.length_b   1.000
_cell.length_c   1.000
_cell.angle_alpha   90.00
_cell.angle_beta   90.00
_cell.angle_gamma   90.00
#
_symmetry.space_group_name_H-M   'P 1'
#
loop_
_entity.id
_entity.type
_entity.pdbx_description
1 polymer ?
#
loop_
_entity_poly.entity_id
_entity_poly.type
_entity_poly.pdbx_seq_one_letter_code
_entity_poly.pdbx_strand_id
1 'polypeptide(L)'
;MRYCSAPACPGNCPGIRGTGWQEGSQEKVIPGGRGETGTVIEIDVVNRQVRHQVDNQRLVEATRHVLQSHGITSGQISIAILDNPMIRELNLEFLDHDYATDVLSFVLEREGEMLEGEIAVSAEMAADQAGQYGWPAAHELLLYVVHGALHLVGLDDKQPDSMEQMRSAEHQVCEWLGIGPPPDRPVQNPVEGDEKTC
;
A
#
# COMPACT_ATOMS: atom_id res chain seq x y z
N MET A 1 23.64 3.23 59.77
CA MET A 1 24.24 4.58 59.58
C MET A 1 23.75 5.09 58.23
N ARG A 2 22.72 5.95 58.12
CA ARG A 2 22.70 7.43 58.26
C ARG A 2 23.86 8.07 57.45
N TYR A 3 23.66 8.92 56.44
CA TYR A 3 23.09 10.30 56.44
C TYR A 3 22.77 10.72 54.97
N CYS A 4 21.58 11.26 54.65
CA CYS A 4 21.18 12.69 54.52
C CYS A 4 21.77 13.41 53.28
N SER A 5 20.97 13.86 52.31
CA SER A 5 20.10 15.06 52.28
C SER A 5 20.85 16.37 52.00
N ALA A 6 20.53 17.02 50.86
CA ALA A 6 20.48 18.47 50.73
C ALA A 6 19.67 18.89 49.47
N PRO A 7 18.62 19.73 49.63
CA PRO A 7 18.07 20.60 48.60
C PRO A 7 18.34 22.08 48.93
N ALA A 8 18.53 22.94 47.91
CA ALA A 8 18.12 24.35 47.88
C ALA A 8 18.68 25.07 46.64
N CYS A 9 17.79 25.58 45.78
CA CYS A 9 18.06 26.75 44.95
C CYS A 9 17.08 27.86 45.39
N PRO A 10 17.57 28.98 45.95
CA PRO A 10 16.78 30.19 46.13
C PRO A 10 17.08 31.17 44.98
N GLY A 11 16.08 31.88 44.47
CA GLY A 11 16.34 32.92 43.47
C GLY A 11 15.11 33.53 42.82
N ASN A 12 14.35 34.29 43.59
CA ASN A 12 13.34 35.24 43.14
C ASN A 12 14.03 36.51 42.59
N CYS A 13 13.76 36.92 41.34
CA CYS A 13 14.15 38.22 40.80
C CYS A 13 12.96 38.89 40.08
N PRO A 14 12.46 40.05 40.56
CA PRO A 14 11.29 40.72 39.99
C PRO A 14 11.66 41.87 39.03
N GLY A 15 10.89 41.95 37.94
CA GLY A 15 10.23 43.17 37.45
C GLY A 15 11.04 44.23 36.68
N ILE A 16 10.63 44.50 35.43
CA ILE A 16 10.67 45.86 34.85
C ILE A 16 9.42 46.06 33.96
N ARG A 17 8.76 47.21 34.13
CA ARG A 17 7.56 47.68 33.42
C ARG A 17 7.92 48.69 32.33
N GLY A 18 7.00 48.84 31.37
CA GLY A 18 6.77 50.03 30.54
C GLY A 18 6.94 49.71 29.05
N THR A 19 6.18 50.23 28.10
CA THR A 19 5.10 51.24 27.99
C THR A 19 4.52 51.09 26.56
N GLY A 20 3.30 51.58 26.31
CA GLY A 20 2.52 51.34 25.08
C GLY A 20 3.04 51.97 23.77
N TRP A 21 2.42 51.63 22.64
CA TRP A 21 1.67 52.51 21.71
C TRP A 21 1.22 51.72 20.44
N GLN A 22 -0.10 51.79 20.21
CA GLN A 22 -0.96 51.74 19.02
C GLN A 22 -0.62 51.04 17.67
N GLU A 23 -1.68 50.37 17.19
CA GLU A 23 -2.24 50.26 15.83
C GLU A 23 -1.37 49.82 14.64
N GLY A 24 -1.79 48.71 14.04
CA GLY A 24 -1.32 48.23 12.75
C GLY A 24 -2.19 47.07 12.27
N SER A 25 -3.33 47.42 11.67
CA SER A 25 -4.14 46.56 10.82
C SER A 25 -3.29 45.89 9.73
N GLN A 26 -3.17 44.57 9.75
CA GLN A 26 -2.98 43.78 8.53
C GLN A 26 -3.78 42.49 8.64
N GLU A 27 -4.93 42.56 8.00
CA GLU A 27 -5.64 41.44 7.40
C GLU A 27 -4.65 40.53 6.66
N LYS A 28 -4.34 39.38 7.25
CA LYS A 28 -3.80 38.25 6.50
C LYS A 28 -4.94 37.28 6.29
N VAL A 29 -5.65 37.56 5.20
CA VAL A 29 -6.32 36.59 4.33
C VAL A 29 -5.61 35.23 4.49
N ILE A 30 -6.28 34.28 5.11
CA ILE A 30 -5.90 32.88 4.99
C ILE A 30 -6.30 32.50 3.57
N PRO A 31 -5.36 32.22 2.65
CA PRO A 31 -5.72 31.76 1.33
C PRO A 31 -6.32 30.36 1.46
N GLY A 32 -7.45 30.17 0.78
CA GLY A 32 -8.22 28.92 0.79
C GLY A 32 -7.36 27.68 0.68
N GLY A 33 -7.53 26.78 1.64
CA GLY A 33 -7.22 25.37 1.45
C GLY A 33 -8.16 24.86 0.37
N ARG A 34 -7.59 24.75 -0.83
CA ARG A 34 -8.17 24.23 -2.07
C ARG A 34 -9.13 23.07 -1.79
N GLY A 35 -10.28 23.12 -2.46
CA GLY A 35 -11.28 22.07 -2.45
C GLY A 35 -10.63 20.70 -2.56
N GLU A 36 -11.07 19.84 -1.67
CA GLU A 36 -10.92 18.39 -1.72
C GLU A 36 -11.39 17.99 -3.12
N THR A 37 -10.45 17.78 -4.05
CA THR A 37 -10.76 17.08 -5.29
C THR A 37 -11.18 15.70 -4.83
N GLY A 38 -12.49 15.49 -4.73
CA GLY A 38 -13.06 14.27 -4.19
C GLY A 38 -12.58 13.10 -5.02
N THR A 39 -11.53 12.44 -4.55
CA THR A 39 -11.06 11.19 -5.13
C THR A 39 -12.13 10.14 -4.87
N VAL A 40 -12.89 9.78 -5.89
CA VAL A 40 -13.97 8.78 -5.79
C VAL A 40 -13.40 7.44 -6.24
N ILE A 41 -12.59 6.83 -5.37
CA ILE A 41 -12.10 5.45 -5.60
C ILE A 41 -12.90 4.53 -4.69
N GLU A 42 -13.74 3.71 -5.31
CA GLU A 42 -14.47 2.63 -4.66
C GLU A 42 -13.59 1.38 -4.68
N ILE A 43 -13.38 0.78 -3.52
CA ILE A 43 -12.57 -0.43 -3.37
C ILE A 43 -13.40 -1.46 -2.60
N ASP A 44 -13.75 -2.55 -3.25
CA ASP A 44 -14.48 -3.66 -2.68
C ASP A 44 -13.52 -4.80 -2.37
N VAL A 45 -13.57 -5.33 -1.15
CA VAL A 45 -12.75 -6.48 -0.74
C VAL A 45 -13.65 -7.67 -0.46
N VAL A 46 -13.50 -8.71 -1.27
CA VAL A 46 -14.21 -9.98 -1.12
C VAL A 46 -13.25 -11.04 -0.64
N ASN A 47 -13.32 -11.35 0.66
CA ASN A 47 -12.57 -12.46 1.23
C ASN A 47 -13.40 -13.76 1.15
N ARG A 48 -12.99 -14.71 0.30
CA ARG A 48 -13.65 -16.02 0.16
C ARG A 48 -12.94 -17.14 0.91
N GLN A 49 -11.78 -16.88 1.51
CA GLN A 49 -11.06 -17.86 2.32
C GLN A 49 -11.33 -17.68 3.81
N VAL A 50 -11.16 -18.75 4.58
CA VAL A 50 -11.45 -18.80 6.04
C VAL A 50 -10.23 -19.19 6.88
N ARG A 51 -9.07 -19.41 6.26
CA ARG A 51 -7.86 -19.99 6.88
C ARG A 51 -6.91 -18.93 7.42
N HIS A 52 -6.82 -17.78 6.79
CA HIS A 52 -5.85 -16.73 7.12
C HIS A 52 -6.54 -15.44 7.56
N GLN A 53 -6.03 -14.80 8.61
CA GLN A 53 -6.52 -13.50 9.05
C GLN A 53 -6.14 -12.43 8.03
N VAL A 54 -7.13 -11.63 7.62
CA VAL A 54 -6.96 -10.54 6.65
C VAL A 54 -7.44 -9.25 7.28
N ASP A 55 -6.62 -8.22 7.18
CA ASP A 55 -7.01 -6.86 7.49
C ASP A 55 -7.47 -6.15 6.22
N ASN A 56 -8.78 -6.20 5.95
CA ASN A 56 -9.36 -5.59 4.74
C ASN A 56 -9.12 -4.08 4.70
N GLN A 57 -9.05 -3.41 5.86
CA GLN A 57 -8.84 -1.97 5.91
C GLN A 57 -7.45 -1.61 5.40
N ARG A 58 -6.42 -2.36 5.83
CA ARG A 58 -5.05 -2.16 5.32
C ARG A 58 -4.92 -2.42 3.83
N LEU A 59 -5.63 -3.43 3.29
CA LEU A 59 -5.63 -3.69 1.84
C LEU A 59 -6.22 -2.50 1.08
N VAL A 60 -7.37 -1.99 1.52
CA VAL A 60 -8.02 -0.81 0.92
C VAL A 60 -7.12 0.42 0.99
N GLU A 61 -6.49 0.66 2.14
CA GLU A 61 -5.57 1.79 2.33
C GLU A 61 -4.35 1.70 1.42
N ALA A 62 -3.73 0.52 1.32
CA ALA A 62 -2.58 0.27 0.45
C ALA A 62 -2.93 0.49 -1.03
N THR A 63 -4.01 -0.13 -1.52
CA THR A 63 -4.45 0.02 -2.91
C THR A 63 -4.81 1.47 -3.22
N ARG A 64 -5.57 2.14 -2.35
CA ARG A 64 -5.90 3.55 -2.53
C ARG A 64 -4.65 4.42 -2.61
N HIS A 65 -3.67 4.18 -1.75
CA HIS A 65 -2.42 4.93 -1.75
C HIS A 65 -1.65 4.76 -3.06
N VAL A 66 -1.55 3.52 -3.58
CA VAL A 66 -0.91 3.23 -4.87
C VAL A 66 -1.60 4.01 -6.00
N LEU A 67 -2.92 3.90 -6.11
CA LEU A 67 -3.71 4.56 -7.16
C LEU A 67 -3.56 6.08 -7.14
N GLN A 68 -3.70 6.69 -5.96
CA GLN A 68 -3.56 8.14 -5.78
C GLN A 68 -2.16 8.64 -6.10
N SER A 69 -1.13 7.88 -5.71
CA SER A 69 0.27 8.23 -5.98
C SER A 69 0.60 8.23 -7.48
N HIS A 70 -0.18 7.50 -8.27
CA HIS A 70 -0.04 7.41 -9.73
C HIS A 70 -1.06 8.26 -10.50
N GLY A 71 -1.76 9.19 -9.81
CA GLY A 71 -2.64 10.16 -10.44
C GLY A 71 -4.04 9.64 -10.79
N ILE A 72 -4.46 8.50 -10.25
CA ILE A 72 -5.83 8.01 -10.39
C ILE A 72 -6.72 8.75 -9.39
N THR A 73 -7.76 9.41 -9.90
CA THR A 73 -8.67 10.23 -9.11
C THR A 73 -10.07 9.64 -9.01
N SER A 74 -10.42 8.68 -9.86
CA SER A 74 -11.70 7.97 -9.81
C SER A 74 -11.58 6.53 -10.29
N GLY A 75 -12.48 5.65 -9.86
CA GLY A 75 -12.46 4.26 -10.32
C GLY A 75 -13.05 3.25 -9.34
N GLN A 76 -13.22 2.01 -9.82
CA GLN A 76 -13.68 0.88 -9.02
C GLN A 76 -12.67 -0.25 -9.06
N ILE A 77 -12.12 -0.61 -7.91
CA ILE A 77 -11.22 -1.77 -7.77
C ILE A 77 -11.86 -2.86 -6.92
N SER A 78 -11.90 -4.08 -7.45
CA SER A 78 -12.33 -5.26 -6.72
C SER A 78 -11.11 -6.08 -6.29
N ILE A 79 -11.01 -6.45 -5.01
CA ILE A 79 -9.96 -7.29 -4.47
C ILE A 79 -10.58 -8.60 -3.99
N ALA A 80 -10.26 -9.70 -4.67
CA ALA A 80 -10.69 -11.04 -4.33
C ALA A 80 -9.56 -11.81 -3.63
N ILE A 81 -9.83 -12.30 -2.42
CA ILE A 81 -8.89 -13.12 -1.67
C ILE A 81 -9.38 -14.56 -1.71
N LEU A 82 -8.56 -15.43 -2.30
CA LEU A 82 -8.93 -16.76 -2.72
C LEU A 82 -7.98 -17.81 -2.14
N ASP A 83 -8.36 -19.08 -2.28
CA ASP A 83 -7.49 -20.23 -2.04
C ASP A 83 -6.81 -20.69 -3.34
N ASN A 84 -5.86 -21.63 -3.22
CA ASN A 84 -5.10 -22.13 -4.37
C ASN A 84 -5.98 -22.78 -5.47
N PRO A 85 -6.99 -23.59 -5.14
CA PRO A 85 -7.92 -24.11 -6.14
C PRO A 85 -8.65 -23.01 -6.91
N MET A 86 -9.20 -21.99 -6.22
CA MET A 86 -9.96 -20.93 -6.86
C MET A 86 -9.09 -20.04 -7.76
N ILE A 87 -7.86 -19.69 -7.34
CA ILE A 87 -6.99 -18.86 -8.19
C ILE A 87 -6.49 -19.65 -9.42
N ARG A 88 -6.28 -20.96 -9.29
CA ARG A 88 -5.95 -21.83 -10.44
C ARG A 88 -7.11 -21.90 -11.43
N GLU A 89 -8.35 -22.03 -10.94
CA GLU A 89 -9.54 -22.01 -11.80
C GLU A 89 -9.63 -20.70 -12.59
N LEU A 90 -9.40 -19.55 -11.94
CA LEU A 90 -9.35 -18.25 -12.63
C LEU A 90 -8.20 -18.17 -13.64
N ASN A 91 -7.00 -18.63 -13.28
CA ASN A 91 -5.85 -18.62 -14.17
C ASN A 91 -6.11 -19.46 -15.43
N LEU A 92 -6.77 -20.61 -15.27
CA LEU A 92 -7.17 -21.45 -16.37
C LEU A 92 -8.27 -20.80 -17.23
N GLU A 93 -9.30 -20.21 -16.61
CA GLU A 93 -10.44 -19.63 -17.31
C GLU A 93 -10.06 -18.38 -18.13
N PHE A 94 -9.21 -17.51 -17.57
CA PHE A 94 -8.89 -16.22 -18.17
C PHE A 94 -7.56 -16.18 -18.91
N LEU A 95 -6.57 -17.00 -18.52
CA LEU A 95 -5.23 -17.01 -19.09
C LEU A 95 -4.82 -18.35 -19.73
N ASP A 96 -5.68 -19.38 -19.70
CA ASP A 96 -5.42 -20.74 -20.24
C ASP A 96 -4.23 -21.44 -19.56
N HIS A 97 -3.98 -21.11 -18.28
CA HIS A 97 -2.86 -21.62 -17.48
C HIS A 97 -3.35 -22.49 -16.32
N ASP A 98 -3.03 -23.79 -16.37
CA ASP A 98 -3.50 -24.78 -15.38
C ASP A 98 -2.60 -24.88 -14.12
N TYR A 99 -2.29 -23.75 -13.50
CA TYR A 99 -1.52 -23.69 -12.24
C TYR A 99 -2.00 -22.56 -11.32
N ALA A 100 -1.79 -22.73 -10.01
CA ALA A 100 -2.07 -21.67 -9.04
C ALA A 100 -0.97 -20.61 -9.11
N THR A 101 -1.38 -19.35 -9.13
CA THR A 101 -0.48 -18.20 -9.08
C THR A 101 -0.72 -17.39 -7.80
N ASP A 102 0.22 -16.53 -7.44
CA ASP A 102 0.16 -15.69 -6.26
C ASP A 102 -0.82 -14.52 -6.42
N VAL A 103 -0.76 -13.83 -7.56
CA VAL A 103 -1.62 -12.69 -7.91
C VAL A 103 -2.02 -12.70 -9.39
N LEU A 104 -3.24 -12.26 -9.64
CA LEU A 104 -3.77 -11.93 -10.96
C LEU A 104 -4.33 -10.51 -10.90
N SER A 105 -3.97 -9.68 -11.88
CA SER A 105 -4.50 -8.33 -12.03
C SER A 105 -5.17 -8.17 -13.39
N PHE A 106 -6.43 -7.75 -13.39
CA PHE A 106 -7.23 -7.53 -14.57
C PHE A 106 -7.58 -6.05 -14.68
N VAL A 107 -7.11 -5.39 -15.74
CA VAL A 107 -7.55 -4.03 -16.07
C VAL A 107 -8.82 -4.13 -16.91
N LEU A 108 -9.95 -3.63 -16.38
CA LEU A 108 -11.24 -3.65 -17.06
C LEU A 108 -11.41 -2.42 -17.95
N GLU A 109 -11.16 -1.24 -17.38
CA GLU A 109 -11.28 0.04 -18.08
C GLU A 109 -10.23 1.03 -17.58
N ARG A 110 -9.63 1.81 -18.48
CA ARG A 110 -8.68 2.86 -18.14
C ARG A 110 -8.84 4.05 -19.07
N GLU A 111 -9.35 5.15 -18.52
CA GLU A 111 -9.55 6.40 -19.26
C GLU A 111 -9.03 7.60 -18.45
N GLY A 112 -7.88 8.15 -18.87
CA GLY A 112 -7.28 9.29 -18.19
C GLY A 112 -6.94 9.00 -16.73
N GLU A 113 -7.66 9.64 -15.81
CA GLU A 113 -7.51 9.48 -14.35
C GLU A 113 -8.54 8.49 -13.75
N MET A 114 -9.34 7.83 -14.58
CA MET A 114 -10.30 6.79 -14.19
C MET A 114 -9.72 5.38 -14.43
N LEU A 115 -9.85 4.49 -13.44
CA LEU A 115 -9.38 3.11 -13.52
C LEU A 115 -10.38 2.12 -12.91
N GLU A 116 -10.77 1.11 -13.68
CA GLU A 116 -11.54 -0.03 -13.20
C GLU A 116 -10.72 -1.31 -13.35
N GLY A 117 -10.68 -2.13 -12.31
CA GLY A 117 -9.87 -3.34 -12.32
C GLY A 117 -10.18 -4.31 -11.20
N GLU A 118 -9.69 -5.53 -11.36
CA GLU A 118 -9.82 -6.59 -10.39
C GLU A 118 -8.45 -7.14 -10.02
N ILE A 119 -8.27 -7.45 -8.74
CA ILE A 119 -7.06 -8.06 -8.19
C ILE A 119 -7.49 -9.33 -7.49
N ALA A 120 -7.04 -10.49 -7.96
CA ALA A 120 -7.24 -11.76 -7.29
C ALA A 120 -5.91 -12.24 -6.68
N VAL A 121 -5.92 -12.56 -5.39
CA VAL A 121 -4.71 -12.99 -4.65
C VAL A 121 -4.96 -14.30 -3.90
N SER A 122 -3.96 -15.17 -3.88
CA SER A 122 -3.98 -16.39 -3.05
C SER A 122 -3.43 -16.13 -1.66
N ALA A 123 -4.29 -16.30 -0.65
CA ALA A 123 -3.85 -16.22 0.75
C ALA A 123 -2.99 -17.42 1.17
N GLU A 124 -3.17 -18.57 0.54
CA GLU A 124 -2.40 -19.78 0.85
C GLU A 124 -0.97 -19.66 0.33
N MET A 125 -0.78 -19.20 -0.92
CA MET A 125 0.56 -18.92 -1.44
C MET A 125 1.26 -17.83 -0.64
N ALA A 126 0.54 -16.78 -0.23
CA ALA A 126 1.09 -15.76 0.64
C ALA A 126 1.56 -16.37 1.98
N ALA A 127 0.79 -17.28 2.58
CA ALA A 127 1.20 -17.94 3.82
C ALA A 127 2.42 -18.86 3.64
N ASP A 128 2.46 -19.63 2.54
CA ASP A 128 3.56 -20.54 2.23
C ASP A 128 4.87 -19.79 1.96
N GLN A 129 4.80 -18.70 1.17
CA GLN A 129 5.96 -17.85 0.89
C GLN A 129 6.42 -17.12 2.15
N ALA A 130 5.50 -16.56 2.92
CA ALA A 130 5.80 -15.92 4.19
C ALA A 130 6.53 -16.87 5.16
N GLY A 131 6.09 -18.13 5.23
CA GLY A 131 6.73 -19.16 6.04
C GLY A 131 8.17 -19.49 5.62
N GLN A 132 8.48 -19.45 4.32
CA GLN A 132 9.83 -19.72 3.80
C GLN A 132 10.84 -18.62 4.17
N TYR A 133 10.39 -17.36 4.18
CA TYR A 133 11.26 -16.20 4.42
C TYR A 133 11.16 -15.64 5.85
N GLY A 134 10.38 -16.26 6.73
CA GLY A 134 10.15 -15.78 8.10
C GLY A 134 9.41 -14.42 8.14
N TRP A 135 8.61 -14.14 7.12
CA TRP A 135 7.82 -12.93 6.98
C TRP A 135 6.39 -13.16 7.51
N PRO A 136 5.66 -12.14 7.99
CA PRO A 136 4.26 -12.32 8.37
C PRO A 136 3.37 -12.53 7.13
N ALA A 137 2.50 -13.55 7.14
CA ALA A 137 1.58 -13.83 6.02
C ALA A 137 0.67 -12.63 5.67
N ALA A 138 0.27 -11.83 6.66
CA ALA A 138 -0.51 -10.62 6.42
C ALA A 138 0.28 -9.55 5.64
N HIS A 139 1.58 -9.43 5.90
CA HIS A 139 2.45 -8.51 5.15
C HIS A 139 2.70 -9.02 3.73
N GLU A 140 2.79 -10.35 3.58
CA GLU A 140 2.91 -10.98 2.28
C GLU A 140 1.68 -10.73 1.40
N LEU A 141 0.50 -10.91 1.97
CA LEU A 141 -0.76 -10.65 1.28
C LEU A 141 -0.87 -9.17 0.89
N LEU A 142 -0.43 -8.25 1.75
CA LEU A 142 -0.36 -6.83 1.42
C LEU A 142 0.58 -6.56 0.24
N LEU A 143 1.76 -7.20 0.22
CA LEU A 143 2.69 -7.08 -0.88
C LEU A 143 2.06 -7.52 -2.21
N TYR A 144 1.33 -8.65 -2.23
CA TYR A 144 0.64 -9.12 -3.44
C TYR A 144 -0.45 -8.16 -3.91
N VAL A 145 -1.23 -7.59 -2.99
CA VAL A 145 -2.23 -6.59 -3.36
C VAL A 145 -1.59 -5.31 -3.90
N VAL A 146 -0.49 -4.86 -3.30
CA VAL A 146 0.29 -3.72 -3.80
C VAL A 146 0.86 -4.01 -5.18
N HIS A 147 1.44 -5.19 -5.37
CA HIS A 147 1.98 -5.64 -6.65
C HIS A 147 0.88 -5.64 -7.74
N GLY A 148 -0.27 -6.23 -7.45
CA GLY A 148 -1.43 -6.22 -8.35
C GLY A 148 -1.91 -4.79 -8.67
N ALA A 149 -1.97 -3.90 -7.67
CA ALA A 149 -2.35 -2.50 -7.89
C ALA A 149 -1.32 -1.73 -8.74
N LEU A 150 -0.03 -2.04 -8.62
CA LEU A 150 1.03 -1.46 -9.45
C LEU A 150 0.91 -1.90 -10.92
N HIS A 151 0.53 -3.15 -11.17
CA HIS A 151 0.19 -3.61 -12.53
C HIS A 151 -1.01 -2.85 -13.10
N LEU A 152 -2.04 -2.60 -12.29
CA LEU A 152 -3.23 -1.86 -12.75
C LEU A 152 -2.89 -0.43 -13.22
N VAL A 153 -1.93 0.25 -12.58
CA VAL A 153 -1.48 1.59 -12.99
C VAL A 153 -0.49 1.55 -14.17
N GLY A 154 -0.04 0.36 -14.57
CA GLY A 154 0.77 0.10 -15.75
C GLY A 154 2.27 -0.07 -15.49
N LEU A 155 2.70 -0.37 -14.27
CA LEU A 155 4.06 -0.83 -14.02
C LEU A 155 4.14 -2.34 -14.23
N ASP A 156 5.07 -2.78 -15.10
CA ASP A 156 5.37 -4.20 -15.32
C ASP A 156 6.72 -4.59 -14.70
N ASP A 157 6.92 -5.89 -14.52
CA ASP A 157 8.14 -6.52 -14.01
C ASP A 157 8.86 -7.38 -15.08
N LYS A 158 8.46 -7.26 -16.35
CA LYS A 158 8.98 -8.11 -17.44
C LYS A 158 10.37 -7.69 -17.88
N GLN A 159 10.67 -6.39 -17.85
CA GLN A 159 11.96 -5.84 -18.26
C GLN A 159 12.80 -5.45 -17.03
N PRO A 160 14.14 -5.57 -17.09
CA PRO A 160 15.01 -5.22 -15.97
C PRO A 160 14.78 -3.79 -15.44
N ASP A 161 14.65 -2.81 -16.35
CA ASP A 161 14.44 -1.41 -16.00
C ASP A 161 13.06 -1.18 -15.36
N SER A 162 12.02 -1.86 -15.87
CA SER A 162 10.65 -1.78 -15.30
C SER A 162 10.57 -2.49 -13.95
N MET A 163 11.27 -3.62 -13.79
CA MET A 163 11.35 -4.37 -12.55
C MET A 163 12.00 -3.55 -11.43
N GLU A 164 13.06 -2.79 -11.70
CA GLU A 164 13.65 -1.89 -10.71
C GLU A 164 12.67 -0.79 -10.28
N GLN A 165 11.89 -0.25 -11.21
CA GLN A 165 10.85 0.74 -10.90
C GLN A 165 9.73 0.14 -10.04
N MET A 166 9.26 -1.06 -10.39
CA MET A 166 8.23 -1.76 -9.63
C MET A 166 8.70 -2.09 -8.22
N ARG A 167 9.90 -2.66 -8.07
CA ARG A 167 10.49 -2.96 -6.75
C ARG A 167 10.66 -1.71 -5.89
N SER A 168 11.11 -0.61 -6.51
CA SER A 168 11.21 0.68 -5.82
C SER A 168 9.84 1.18 -5.35
N ALA A 169 8.80 1.03 -6.17
CA ALA A 169 7.43 1.41 -5.80
C ALA A 169 6.87 0.51 -4.67
N GLU A 170 7.06 -0.81 -4.76
CA GLU A 170 6.69 -1.76 -3.71
C GLU A 170 7.36 -1.40 -2.37
N HIS A 171 8.66 -1.11 -2.40
CA HIS A 171 9.41 -0.72 -1.22
C HIS A 171 8.85 0.56 -0.59
N GLN A 172 8.58 1.58 -1.39
CA GLN A 172 8.00 2.85 -0.91
C GLN A 172 6.65 2.64 -0.23
N VAL A 173 5.78 1.82 -0.82
CA VAL A 173 4.45 1.52 -0.26
C VAL A 173 4.59 0.68 1.02
N CYS A 174 5.48 -0.30 1.04
CA CYS A 174 5.73 -1.13 2.22
C CYS A 174 6.32 -0.32 3.39
N GLU A 175 7.22 0.63 3.11
CA GLU A 175 7.73 1.59 4.09
C GLU A 175 6.62 2.50 4.62
N TRP A 176 5.74 3.00 3.74
CA TRP A 176 4.60 3.82 4.13
C TRP A 176 3.60 3.06 5.03
N LEU A 177 3.36 1.77 4.74
CA LEU A 177 2.54 0.87 5.56
C LEU A 177 3.20 0.49 6.89
N GLY A 178 4.50 0.76 7.06
CA GLY A 178 5.27 0.41 8.24
C GLY A 178 5.54 -1.10 8.38
N ILE A 179 5.46 -1.87 7.29
CA ILE A 179 5.73 -3.31 7.29
C ILE A 179 7.20 -3.65 7.03
N GLY A 180 7.99 -2.65 6.61
CA GLY A 180 9.41 -2.80 6.27
C GLY A 180 9.60 -3.32 4.84
N PRO A 181 10.84 -3.31 4.33
CA PRO A 181 11.10 -3.76 2.97
C PRO A 181 10.79 -5.25 2.82
N PRO A 182 10.21 -5.68 1.70
CA PRO A 182 9.98 -7.10 1.44
C PRO A 182 11.32 -7.87 1.47
N PRO A 183 11.31 -9.16 1.85
CA PRO A 183 12.52 -9.97 1.87
C PRO A 183 13.13 -10.05 0.47
N ASP A 184 14.46 -10.01 0.40
CA ASP A 184 15.18 -10.07 -0.88
C ASP A 184 14.96 -11.44 -1.53
N ARG A 185 14.17 -11.45 -2.61
CA ARG A 185 13.81 -12.66 -3.34
C ARG A 185 14.62 -12.75 -4.62
N PRO A 186 15.15 -13.95 -4.95
CA PRO A 186 15.56 -14.19 -6.31
C PRO A 186 14.33 -13.95 -7.20
N VAL A 187 14.53 -13.20 -8.29
CA VAL A 187 13.51 -13.06 -9.34
C VAL A 187 13.01 -14.47 -9.66
N GLN A 188 11.73 -14.73 -9.47
CA GLN A 188 11.14 -15.98 -9.94
C GLN A 188 11.20 -15.88 -11.46
N ASN A 189 12.19 -16.53 -12.06
CA ASN A 189 12.24 -16.64 -13.52
C ASN A 189 10.90 -17.28 -13.95
N PRO A 190 10.24 -16.75 -14.99
CA PRO A 190 9.09 -17.41 -15.57
C PRO A 190 9.47 -18.86 -15.83
N VAL A 191 8.60 -19.79 -15.45
CA VAL A 191 8.75 -21.17 -15.91
C VAL A 191 8.80 -21.12 -17.43
N GLU A 192 9.86 -21.69 -18.04
CA GLU A 192 10.06 -21.67 -19.49
C GLU A 192 8.78 -22.17 -20.20
N GLY A 193 7.99 -21.24 -20.76
CA GLY A 193 6.69 -21.52 -21.38
C GLY A 193 5.70 -20.34 -21.42
N ASP A 194 5.82 -19.35 -20.55
CA ASP A 194 4.84 -18.24 -20.44
C ASP A 194 5.16 -17.05 -21.36
N GLU A 195 4.78 -17.13 -22.64
CA GLU A 195 4.83 -15.97 -23.57
C GLU A 195 3.63 -15.02 -23.42
N LYS A 196 2.79 -15.16 -22.38
CA LYS A 196 1.53 -14.43 -22.25
C LYS A 196 1.18 -14.07 -20.80
N THR A 197 2.05 -13.31 -20.15
CA THR A 197 1.59 -12.45 -19.05
C THR A 197 1.05 -11.17 -19.71
N CYS A 198 -0.23 -10.85 -19.57
CA CYS A 198 -0.75 -9.51 -19.87
C CYS A 198 -0.34 -8.61 -18.71
#